data_AF-H0E9B3-F1
#
_entry.id   AF-H0E9B3-F1
#
_cell.length_a   1.000
_cell.length_b   1.000
_cell.length_c   1.000
_cell.angle_alpha   90.00
_cell.angle_beta   90.00
_cell.angle_gamma   90.00
#
_symmetry.space_group_name_H-M   'P 1'
#
loop_
_entity.id
_entity.type
_entity.pdbx_description
1 polymer ?
#
loop_
_entity_poly.entity_id
_entity_poly.type
_entity_poly.pdbx_seq_one_letter_code
_entity_poly.pdbx_strand_id
1 'polypeptide(L)'
;MNGTENTPGLEAFATRAAAARRAHAALEKAGGLISLTEIAERWGVGKQTVRNHYERREGFPEPVATHGRTDLWLTAEIEHWRATPRRRGRPPKSPAT
;
A
#
# COMPACT_ATOMS: atom_id res chain seq x y z
N MET A 1 44.41 -30.05 10.09
CA MET A 1 43.20 -29.81 10.92
C MET A 1 42.57 -28.53 10.42
N ASN A 2 41.54 -28.63 9.58
CA ASN A 2 40.88 -27.46 8.98
C ASN A 2 39.74 -27.04 9.89
N GLY A 3 39.96 -25.99 10.68
CA GLY A 3 38.89 -25.29 11.36
C GLY A 3 38.15 -24.45 10.34
N THR A 4 37.07 -24.97 9.77
CA THR A 4 36.07 -24.16 9.07
C THR A 4 35.44 -23.24 10.10
N GLU A 5 35.94 -22.02 10.16
CA GLU A 5 35.37 -20.91 10.89
C GLU A 5 33.93 -20.72 10.39
N ASN A 6 32.99 -21.19 11.20
CA ASN A 6 31.59 -20.90 11.05
C ASN A 6 31.48 -19.36 11.05
N THR A 7 31.22 -18.78 9.88
CA THR A 7 31.16 -17.31 9.69
C THR A 7 29.69 -16.89 9.60
N PRO A 8 28.93 -16.88 10.70
CA PRO A 8 27.49 -16.59 10.69
C PRO A 8 27.18 -15.15 10.29
N GLY A 9 28.15 -14.23 10.32
CA GLY A 9 27.96 -12.82 9.96
C GLY A 9 27.73 -12.61 8.47
N LEU A 10 28.61 -13.12 7.61
CA LEU A 10 28.58 -12.84 6.17
C LEU A 10 27.32 -13.39 5.47
N GLU A 11 26.92 -14.61 5.83
CA GLU A 11 25.68 -15.25 5.33
C GLU A 11 24.42 -14.47 5.77
N ALA A 12 24.38 -14.00 7.02
CA ALA A 12 23.27 -13.19 7.52
C ALA A 12 23.18 -11.82 6.82
N PHE A 13 24.31 -11.18 6.55
CA PHE A 13 24.36 -9.93 5.79
C PHE A 13 23.94 -10.14 4.33
N ALA A 14 24.41 -11.18 3.67
CA ALA A 14 24.02 -11.53 2.30
C ALA A 14 22.52 -11.81 2.20
N THR A 15 21.96 -12.52 3.18
CA THR A 15 20.52 -12.79 3.29
C THR A 15 19.71 -11.50 3.45
N ARG A 16 20.15 -10.60 4.33
CA ARG A 16 19.52 -9.27 4.50
C ARG A 16 19.59 -8.43 3.22
N ALA A 17 20.72 -8.43 2.52
CA ALA A 17 20.88 -7.72 1.26
C ALA A 17 19.94 -8.29 0.18
N ALA A 18 19.81 -9.61 0.09
CA ALA A 18 18.87 -10.26 -0.82
C ALA A 18 17.40 -9.89 -0.48
N ALA A 19 17.04 -9.89 0.81
CA ALA A 19 15.72 -9.48 1.25
C ALA A 19 15.42 -8.00 0.93
N ALA A 20 16.38 -7.10 1.17
CA ALA A 20 16.25 -5.68 0.84
C ALA A 20 16.05 -5.45 -0.66
N ARG A 21 16.79 -6.16 -1.52
CA ARG A 21 16.60 -6.09 -2.98
C ARG A 21 15.23 -6.60 -3.41
N ARG A 22 14.75 -7.69 -2.81
CA ARG A 22 13.40 -8.21 -3.07
C ARG A 22 12.32 -7.21 -2.63
N ALA A 23 12.48 -6.60 -1.47
CA ALA A 23 11.57 -5.56 -0.98
C ALA A 23 11.55 -4.34 -1.92
N HIS A 24 12.72 -3.87 -2.35
CA HIS A 24 12.83 -2.79 -3.34
C HIS A 24 12.11 -3.15 -4.65
N ALA A 25 12.36 -4.33 -5.20
CA ALA A 25 11.70 -4.78 -6.43
C ALA A 25 10.17 -4.88 -6.27
N ALA A 26 9.69 -5.29 -5.09
CA ALA A 26 8.26 -5.32 -4.78
C ALA A 26 7.66 -3.92 -4.69
N LEU A 27 8.36 -2.96 -4.06
CA LEU A 27 7.94 -1.55 -4.00
C LEU A 27 7.87 -0.93 -5.40
N GLU A 28 8.88 -1.17 -6.25
CA GLU A 28 8.87 -0.73 -7.65
C GLU A 28 7.66 -1.31 -8.40
N LYS A 29 7.41 -2.62 -8.28
CA LYS A 29 6.25 -3.27 -8.90
C LYS A 29 4.91 -2.71 -8.38
N ALA A 30 4.86 -2.28 -7.13
CA ALA A 30 3.68 -1.66 -6.53
C ALA A 30 3.52 -0.18 -6.89
N GLY A 31 4.44 0.42 -7.65
CA GLY A 31 4.43 1.85 -7.99
C GLY A 31 4.91 2.77 -6.86
N GLY A 32 5.58 2.21 -5.85
CA GLY A 32 6.14 2.93 -4.71
C GLY A 32 5.14 3.26 -3.60
N LEU A 33 5.65 3.97 -2.59
CA LEU A 33 4.88 4.50 -1.47
C LEU A 33 4.39 5.92 -1.77
N ILE A 34 3.16 6.22 -1.39
CA ILE A 34 2.54 7.55 -1.58
C ILE A 34 1.86 8.03 -0.31
N SER A 35 1.92 9.33 -0.08
CA SER A 35 1.23 10.03 1.00
C SER A 35 -0.20 10.44 0.63
N LEU A 36 -1.01 10.81 1.62
CA LEU A 36 -2.35 11.38 1.38
C LEU A 36 -2.34 12.61 0.44
N THR A 37 -1.28 13.41 0.46
CA THR A 37 -1.16 14.58 -0.41
C THR A 37 -0.97 14.14 -1.87
N GLU A 38 -0.06 13.19 -2.12
CA GLU A 38 0.19 12.67 -3.47
C GLU A 38 -1.01 11.90 -4.02
N ILE A 39 -1.73 11.16 -3.17
CA ILE A 39 -3.00 10.53 -3.54
C ILE A 39 -3.99 11.59 -4.03
N ALA A 40 -4.13 12.69 -3.29
CA ALA A 40 -5.05 13.77 -3.63
C ALA A 40 -4.69 14.42 -4.98
N GLU A 41 -3.40 14.69 -5.22
CA GLU A 41 -2.89 15.23 -6.47
C GLU A 41 -3.16 14.28 -7.65
N ARG A 42 -2.81 13.00 -7.53
CA ARG A 42 -3.06 11.98 -8.57
C ARG A 42 -4.53 11.82 -8.89
N TRP A 43 -5.39 11.98 -7.89
CA TRP A 43 -6.82 11.82 -8.05
C TRP A 43 -7.53 13.08 -8.54
N GLY A 44 -6.85 14.23 -8.53
CA GLY A 44 -7.45 15.52 -8.86
C GLY A 44 -8.50 15.95 -7.83
N VAL A 45 -8.31 15.60 -6.55
CA VAL A 45 -9.25 15.93 -5.46
C VAL A 45 -8.53 16.64 -4.31
N GLY A 46 -9.28 17.25 -3.40
CA GLY A 46 -8.70 17.86 -2.20
C GLY A 46 -8.21 16.82 -1.20
N LYS A 47 -7.12 17.11 -0.46
CA LYS A 47 -6.56 16.26 0.60
C LYS A 47 -7.60 15.82 1.64
N GLN A 48 -8.53 16.71 2.01
CA GLN A 48 -9.61 16.38 2.94
C GLN A 48 -10.57 15.32 2.38
N THR A 49 -10.75 15.25 1.06
CA THR A 49 -11.58 14.21 0.42
C THR A 49 -10.97 12.83 0.59
N VAL A 50 -9.65 12.73 0.39
CA VAL A 50 -8.92 11.47 0.59
C VAL A 50 -8.92 11.09 2.07
N ARG A 51 -8.70 12.05 2.97
CA ARG A 51 -8.80 11.84 4.42
C ARG A 51 -10.18 11.30 4.83
N ASN A 52 -11.26 11.88 4.29
CA ASN A 52 -12.61 11.38 4.54
C ASN A 52 -12.83 9.96 4.00
N HIS A 53 -12.15 9.56 2.92
CA HIS A 53 -12.20 8.18 2.45
C HIS A 53 -11.49 7.24 3.43
N TYR A 54 -10.29 7.60 3.86
CA TYR A 54 -9.54 6.85 4.86
C TYR A 54 -10.32 6.69 6.19
N GLU A 55 -10.86 7.78 6.73
CA GLU A 55 -11.51 7.77 8.03
C GLU A 55 -12.92 7.15 8.03
N ARG A 56 -13.62 7.13 6.89
CA ARG A 56 -15.07 6.84 6.86
C ARG A 56 -15.50 5.76 5.88
N ARG A 57 -14.65 5.34 4.93
CA ARG A 57 -15.03 4.31 3.96
C ARG A 57 -14.42 2.98 4.34
N GLU A 58 -15.30 2.02 4.54
CA GLU A 58 -14.90 0.63 4.70
C GLU A 58 -14.05 0.16 3.51
N GLY A 59 -12.98 -0.55 3.84
CA GLY A 59 -12.05 -1.14 2.89
C GLY A 59 -11.09 -0.15 2.24
N PHE A 60 -10.99 1.11 2.68
CA PHE A 60 -9.85 1.96 2.28
C PHE A 60 -8.55 1.32 2.78
N PRO A 61 -7.48 1.26 1.96
CA PRO A 61 -6.23 0.59 2.37
C PRO A 61 -5.61 1.20 3.63
N GLU A 62 -5.06 0.34 4.48
CA GLU A 62 -4.28 0.77 5.65
C GLU A 62 -2.89 1.27 5.23
N PRO A 63 -2.29 2.23 5.95
CA PRO A 63 -0.93 2.65 5.67
C PRO A 63 0.07 1.54 6.03
N VAL A 64 1.05 1.32 5.15
CA VAL A 64 2.10 0.29 5.33
C VAL A 64 3.30 0.81 6.12
N ALA A 65 3.44 2.13 6.22
CA ALA A 65 4.50 2.77 6.98
C ALA A 65 4.08 4.17 7.42
N THR A 66 4.74 4.66 8.48
CA THR A 66 4.68 6.06 8.89
C THR A 66 6.10 6.62 8.87
N HIS A 67 6.33 7.69 8.13
CA HIS A 67 7.57 8.44 8.12
C HIS A 67 7.36 9.79 8.81
N GLY A 68 7.87 9.92 10.03
CA GLY A 68 7.61 11.08 10.88
C GLY A 68 6.13 11.17 11.27
N ARG A 69 5.41 12.15 10.71
CA ARG A 69 3.94 12.33 10.89
C ARG A 69 3.14 12.03 9.63
N THR A 70 3.78 11.44 8.62
CA THR A 70 3.17 11.16 7.33
C THR A 70 3.00 9.66 7.17
N ASP A 71 1.76 9.23 7.10
CA ASP A 71 1.41 7.88 6.72
C ASP A 71 1.63 7.67 5.21
N LEU A 72 2.03 6.46 4.86
CA LEU A 72 2.41 6.05 3.52
C LEU A 72 1.65 4.78 3.13
N TRP A 73 1.09 4.80 1.92
CA TRP A 73 0.33 3.70 1.34
C TRP A 73 1.05 3.15 0.13
N LEU A 74 0.81 1.87 -0.17
CA LEU A 74 1.21 1.30 -1.46
C LEU A 74 0.35 1.90 -2.57
N THR A 75 1.00 2.42 -3.61
CA THR A 75 0.30 3.01 -4.76
C THR A 75 -0.67 2.03 -5.39
N ALA A 76 -0.23 0.80 -5.65
CA ALA A 76 -1.06 -0.22 -6.28
C ALA A 76 -2.35 -0.54 -5.50
N GLU A 77 -2.32 -0.56 -4.17
CA GLU A 77 -3.51 -0.83 -3.34
C GLU A 77 -4.51 0.31 -3.42
N ILE A 78 -4.02 1.55 -3.37
CA ILE A 78 -4.84 2.76 -3.46
C ILE A 78 -5.53 2.85 -4.82
N GLU A 79 -4.81 2.60 -5.90
CA GLU A 79 -5.39 2.61 -7.24
C GLU A 79 -6.36 1.43 -7.46
N HIS A 80 -6.05 0.25 -6.93
CA HIS A 80 -6.97 -0.88 -6.97
C HIS A 80 -8.28 -0.59 -6.21
N TRP A 81 -8.19 -0.02 -5.01
CA TRP A 81 -9.35 0.39 -4.22
C TRP A 81 -10.19 1.46 -4.94
N ARG A 82 -9.54 2.40 -5.63
CA ARG A 82 -10.22 3.43 -6.40
C ARG A 82 -10.97 2.85 -7.59
N ALA A 83 -10.35 1.91 -8.31
CA ALA A 83 -10.91 1.27 -9.49
C ALA A 83 -12.05 0.29 -9.15
N THR A 84 -12.08 -0.25 -7.93
CA THR A 84 -13.08 -1.24 -7.51
C THR A 84 -14.50 -0.61 -7.45
N PRO A 85 -15.46 -1.10 -8.25
CA PRO A 85 -16.83 -0.59 -8.22
C PRO A 85 -17.49 -0.89 -6.87
N ARG A 86 -17.99 0.15 -6.21
CA ARG A 86 -18.79 -0.03 -4.99
C ARG A 86 -20.23 -0.32 -5.41
N ARG A 87 -20.84 -1.37 -4.87
CA ARG A 87 -22.27 -1.65 -5.06
C ARG A 87 -23.07 -0.47 -4.50
N ARG A 88 -23.48 0.46 -5.36
CA ARG A 88 -24.49 1.46 -5.00
C ARG A 88 -25.82 0.75 -5.01
N GLY A 89 -26.40 0.55 -3.82
CA GLY A 89 -27.73 -0.03 -3.70
C GLY A 89 -28.76 0.84 -4.41
N ARG A 90 -29.18 0.43 -5.61
CA ARG A 90 -30.56 0.64 -6.03
C ARG A 90 -31.28 -0.66 -5.70
N PRO A 91 -32.19 -0.67 -4.71
CA PRO A 91 -33.10 -1.79 -4.57
C PRO A 91 -33.81 -1.99 -5.92
N PRO A 92 -33.86 -3.22 -6.47
CA PRO A 92 -34.61 -3.46 -7.69
C PRO A 92 -36.06 -3.01 -7.49
N LYS A 93 -36.60 -2.28 -8.46
CA LYS A 93 -38.01 -1.86 -8.44
C LYS A 93 -38.85 -3.13 -8.58
N SER A 94 -39.46 -3.59 -7.50
CA SER A 94 -40.44 -4.69 -7.57
C SER A 94 -41.55 -4.29 -8.56
N PRO A 95 -41.93 -5.17 -9.50
CA PRO A 95 -43.08 -4.91 -10.35
C PRO A 95 -44.35 -4.88 -9.47
N ALA A 96 -45.13 -3.81 -9.60
CA ALA A 96 -46.44 -3.71 -8.97
C ALA A 96 -47.32 -4.86 -9.49
N THR A 97 -47.85 -5.67 -8.56
CA THR A 97 -48.94 -6.62 -8.81
C THR A 97 -50.27 -5.89 -8.69
#